data_AF-A0A369FFP0-F1
#
_entry.id   AF-A0A369FFP0-F1
#
_cell.length_a   1.000
_cell.length_b   1.000
_cell.length_c   1.000
_cell.angle_alpha   90.00
_cell.angle_beta   90.00
_cell.angle_gamma   90.00
#
_symmetry.space_group_name_H-M   'P 1'
#
loop_
_entity.id
_entity.type
_entity.pdbx_description
1 polymer ?
#
loop_
_entity_poly.entity_id
_entity_poly.type
_entity_poly.pdbx_seq_one_letter_code
_entity_poly.pdbx_strand_id
1 'polypeptide(L)'
;MMTLKSRLRACVLLLSVASLPLASASLNTASIIASAAAPDCISWRVSGICYWLYCSASGCTVRTSVKVTHFIPEVVISTYTAPGGNPWKEMSLVSRTAGGPENA
;
A
#
# COMPACT_ATOMS: atom_id res chain seq x y z
N MET A 1 6.25 -41.50 14.58
CA MET A 1 7.53 -41.08 13.97
C MET A 1 7.20 -40.32 12.68
N MET A 2 7.20 -38.98 12.70
CA MET A 2 6.79 -38.17 11.55
C MET A 2 7.86 -38.23 10.46
N THR A 3 7.46 -38.54 9.22
CA THR A 3 8.36 -38.68 8.08
C THR A 3 9.01 -37.35 7.70
N LEU A 4 10.23 -37.37 7.17
CA LEU A 4 10.95 -36.17 6.74
C LEU A 4 10.13 -35.29 5.78
N LYS A 5 9.30 -35.91 4.94
CA LYS A 5 8.35 -35.23 4.03
C LYS A 5 7.25 -34.45 4.78
N SER A 6 6.78 -34.98 5.92
CA SER A 6 5.81 -34.30 6.78
C SER A 6 6.43 -33.09 7.50
N ARG A 7 7.72 -33.16 7.86
CA ARG A 7 8.45 -32.04 8.47
C ARG A 7 8.66 -30.90 7.46
N LEU A 8 9.05 -31.22 6.22
CA LEU A 8 9.21 -30.22 5.16
C LEU A 8 7.90 -29.50 4.84
N ARG A 9 6.78 -30.24 4.71
CA ARG A 9 5.46 -29.62 4.48
C ARG A 9 5.04 -28.69 5.61
N ALA A 10 5.28 -29.08 6.85
CA ALA A 10 5.00 -28.24 8.01
C ALA A 10 5.85 -26.96 8.03
N CYS A 11 7.14 -27.04 7.70
CA CYS A 11 7.99 -25.85 7.57
C CYS A 11 7.48 -24.90 6.49
N VAL A 12 7.15 -25.39 5.29
CA VAL A 12 6.63 -24.54 4.20
C VAL A 12 5.33 -23.84 4.61
N LEU A 13 4.42 -24.56 5.28
CA LEU A 13 3.19 -23.97 5.84
C LEU A 13 3.49 -22.89 6.89
N LEU A 14 4.42 -23.14 7.82
CA LEU A 14 4.80 -22.17 8.86
C LEU A 14 5.46 -20.92 8.27
N LEU A 15 6.32 -21.06 7.26
CA LEU A 15 6.92 -19.92 6.56
C LEU A 15 5.86 -19.08 5.82
N SER A 16 4.82 -19.70 5.24
CA SER A 16 3.75 -18.97 4.55
C SER A 16 2.85 -18.14 5.49
N VAL A 17 2.68 -18.58 6.74
CA VAL A 17 1.90 -17.84 7.75
C VAL A 17 2.70 -16.67 8.33
N ALA A 18 4.03 -16.80 8.43
CA ALA A 18 4.90 -15.73 8.91
C ALA A 18 4.97 -14.50 7.98
N SER A 19 4.59 -14.65 6.71
CA SER A 19 4.48 -13.55 5.74
C SER A 19 3.18 -12.76 5.82
N LEU A 20 2.22 -13.15 6.66
CA LEU A 20 1.02 -12.36 6.87
C LEU A 20 1.38 -11.09 7.65
N PRO A 21 0.94 -9.90 7.19
CA PRO A 21 1.20 -8.67 7.92
C PRO A 21 0.54 -8.76 9.30
N LEU A 22 1.33 -8.61 10.37
CA LEU A 22 0.78 -8.43 11.71
C LEU A 22 -0.01 -7.12 11.69
N ALA A 23 -1.32 -7.21 11.89
CA ALA A 23 -2.19 -6.07 12.10
C ALA A 23 -1.67 -5.27 13.32
N SER A 24 -0.90 -4.23 13.05
CA SER A 24 -0.40 -3.33 14.07
C SER A 24 -1.51 -2.33 14.38
N ALA A 25 -1.98 -2.30 15.63
CA ALA A 25 -3.08 -1.44 16.05
C ALA A 25 -2.77 0.08 15.93
N SER A 26 -1.51 0.46 15.64
CA SER A 26 -1.15 1.84 15.31
C SER A 26 -0.48 1.93 13.95
N LEU A 27 -0.97 2.86 13.13
CA LEU A 27 -0.36 3.28 11.88
C LEU A 27 0.61 4.42 12.16
N ASN A 28 1.69 4.50 11.39
CA ASN A 28 2.58 5.65 11.34
C ASN A 28 2.67 6.20 9.91
N THR A 29 3.26 7.39 9.76
CA THR A 29 3.38 8.04 8.45
C THR A 29 4.07 7.15 7.41
N ALA A 30 5.11 6.42 7.82
CA ALA A 30 5.82 5.49 6.93
C ALA A 30 4.92 4.35 6.43
N SER A 31 4.12 3.74 7.31
CA SER A 31 3.18 2.68 6.92
C SER A 31 2.07 3.19 6.00
N ILE A 32 1.60 4.43 6.21
CA ILE A 32 0.57 5.05 5.36
C ILE A 32 1.15 5.31 3.97
N ILE A 33 2.35 5.89 3.87
CA ILE A 33 3.02 6.13 2.57
C ILE A 33 3.28 4.82 1.84
N ALA A 34 3.78 3.80 2.54
CA ALA A 34 4.02 2.49 1.94
C ALA A 34 2.72 1.86 1.41
N SER A 35 1.63 1.96 2.17
CA SER A 35 0.32 1.45 1.75
C SER A 35 -0.28 2.24 0.59
N ALA A 36 -0.08 3.56 0.57
CA ALA A 36 -0.52 4.45 -0.50
C ALA A 36 0.20 4.21 -1.84
N ALA A 37 1.39 3.62 -1.83
CA ALA A 37 2.12 3.22 -3.04
C ALA A 37 1.80 1.79 -3.49
N ALA A 38 1.01 1.03 -2.72
CA ALA A 38 0.70 -0.35 -3.04
C ALA A 38 -0.14 -0.44 -4.32
N PRO A 39 0.18 -1.36 -5.26
CA PRO A 39 -0.54 -1.50 -6.53
C PRO A 39 -2.05 -1.70 -6.36
N ASP A 40 -2.46 -2.48 -5.36
CA ASP A 40 -3.86 -2.73 -5.03
C ASP A 40 -4.58 -1.46 -4.54
N CYS A 41 -3.91 -0.61 -3.76
CA CYS A 41 -4.48 0.63 -3.23
C CYS A 41 -4.78 1.63 -4.35
N ILE A 42 -3.81 1.84 -5.24
CA ILE A 42 -3.94 2.83 -6.33
C ILE A 42 -4.66 2.29 -7.56
N SER A 43 -5.17 1.05 -7.51
CA SER A 43 -5.77 0.35 -8.66
C SER A 43 -4.88 0.40 -9.89
N TRP A 44 -3.58 0.13 -9.68
CA TRP A 44 -2.57 0.22 -10.72
C TRP A 44 -2.89 -0.78 -11.84
N ARG A 45 -2.98 -0.28 -13.07
CA ARG A 45 -3.22 -1.15 -14.23
C ARG A 45 -2.54 -0.62 -15.49
N VAL A 46 -2.13 -1.55 -16.33
CA VAL A 46 -1.76 -1.27 -17.72
C VAL A 46 -3.05 -1.00 -18.48
N SER A 47 -3.18 0.22 -19.00
CA SER A 47 -4.35 0.66 -19.77
C SER A 47 -4.09 0.72 -21.27
N GLY A 48 -2.85 0.46 -21.71
CA GLY A 48 -2.52 0.36 -23.12
C GLY A 48 -1.02 0.49 -23.38
N ILE A 49 -0.70 0.81 -24.64
CA ILE A 49 0.66 1.03 -25.12
C ILE A 49 0.72 2.33 -25.91
N CYS A 50 1.83 3.04 -25.80
CA CYS A 50 2.12 4.26 -26.55
C CYS A 50 3.25 3.95 -27.55
N TYR A 51 3.06 4.36 -28.80
CA TYR A 51 4.10 4.30 -29.83
C TYR A 51 4.69 5.69 -30.02
N TRP A 52 6.01 5.77 -29.91
CA TRP A 52 6.79 6.98 -30.08
C TRP A 52 7.69 6.82 -31.29
N LEU A 53 7.68 7.77 -32.21
CA LEU A 53 8.67 7.79 -33.29
C LEU A 53 9.91 8.53 -32.81
N TYR A 54 11.03 7.82 -32.72
CA TYR A 54 12.32 8.38 -32.34
C TYR A 54 13.25 8.42 -33.55
N CYS A 55 13.68 9.61 -33.97
CA CYS A 55 14.53 9.80 -35.14
C CYS A 55 15.92 10.33 -34.75
N SER A 56 16.94 9.79 -35.41
CA SER A 56 18.32 10.27 -35.40
C SER A 56 18.79 10.56 -36.82
N ALA A 57 20.02 11.06 -36.98
CA ALA A 57 20.61 11.31 -38.30
C ALA A 57 20.71 10.04 -39.19
N SER A 58 20.70 8.84 -38.60
CA SER A 58 20.78 7.56 -39.31
C SER A 58 19.41 6.94 -39.64
N GLY A 59 18.31 7.59 -39.25
CA GLY A 59 16.94 7.11 -39.52
C GLY A 59 16.02 7.16 -38.30
N CYS A 60 14.81 6.64 -38.46
CA CYS A 60 13.78 6.63 -37.42
C CYS A 60 13.48 5.21 -36.95
N THR A 61 13.15 5.08 -35.66
CA THR A 61 12.69 3.83 -35.04
C THR A 61 11.47 4.07 -34.16
N VAL A 62 10.54 3.12 -34.12
CA VAL A 62 9.38 3.18 -33.24
C VAL A 62 9.76 2.61 -31.88
N ARG A 63 9.64 3.43 -30.83
CA ARG A 63 9.77 3.02 -29.43
C ARG A 63 8.40 2.82 -28.82
N THR A 64 8.24 1.74 -28.05
CA THR A 64 6.98 1.43 -27.38
C THR A 64 7.13 1.67 -25.88
N SER A 65 6.12 2.29 -25.26
CA SER A 65 6.04 2.45 -23.80
C SER A 65 4.69 1.96 -23.29
N VAL A 66 4.65 1.53 -22.03
CA VAL A 66 3.40 1.10 -21.39
C VAL A 66 2.64 2.32 -20.91
N LYS A 67 1.35 2.40 -21.25
CA LYS A 67 0.43 3.38 -20.67
C LYS A 67 -0.16 2.79 -19.39
N VAL A 68 0.12 3.43 -18.27
CA VAL A 68 -0.43 3.04 -16.96
C VAL A 68 -1.58 3.98 -16.57
N THR A 69 -2.49 3.47 -15.76
CA THR A 69 -3.51 4.28 -15.08
C THR A 69 -3.54 3.86 -13.62
N HIS A 70 -3.56 4.85 -12.74
CA HIS A 70 -3.61 4.68 -11.29
C HIS A 70 -4.28 5.91 -10.69
N PHE A 71 -4.78 5.77 -9.46
CA PHE A 71 -5.20 6.90 -8.64
C PHE A 71 -4.03 7.39 -7.78
N ILE A 72 -4.08 8.65 -7.33
CA ILE A 72 -3.11 9.22 -6.39
C ILE A 72 -3.87 9.57 -5.12
N PRO A 73 -3.60 8.92 -3.99
CA PRO A 73 -4.21 9.32 -2.72
C PRO A 73 -3.56 10.61 -2.22
N GLU A 74 -4.31 11.71 -2.22
CA GLU A 74 -3.83 13.03 -1.74
C GLU A 74 -4.24 13.33 -0.29
N VAL A 75 -5.18 12.57 0.27
CA VAL A 75 -5.77 12.83 1.58
C VAL A 75 -5.86 11.53 2.38
N VAL A 76 -5.56 11.65 3.68
CA VAL A 76 -5.76 10.59 4.67
C VAL A 76 -6.97 10.96 5.52
N ILE A 77 -7.96 10.08 5.57
CA ILE A 77 -9.15 10.23 6.42
C ILE A 77 -9.02 9.24 7.59
N SER A 78 -9.16 9.73 8.81
CA SER A 78 -9.10 8.90 10.02
C SER A 78 -10.43 8.98 10.76
N THR A 79 -11.06 7.83 10.99
CA THR A 79 -12.27 7.71 11.81
C THR A 79 -11.92 7.06 13.15
N TYR A 80 -12.32 7.68 14.25
CA TYR A 80 -12.04 7.21 15.61
C TYR A 80 -13.20 7.60 16.53
N THR A 81 -13.41 6.83 17.60
CA THR A 81 -14.58 6.97 18.48
C THR A 81 -14.36 7.88 19.69
N ALA A 82 -13.10 8.09 20.09
CA ALA A 82 -12.76 8.87 21.28
C ALA A 82 -11.65 9.87 20.97
N PRO A 83 -11.61 11.02 21.67
CA PRO A 83 -10.48 11.95 21.59
C PRO A 83 -9.16 11.24 21.86
N GLY A 84 -8.16 11.46 21.01
CA GLY A 84 -6.88 10.76 21.11
C GLY A 84 -6.87 9.36 20.50
N GLY A 85 -8.01 8.86 20.03
CA GLY A 85 -8.18 7.52 19.47
C GLY A 85 -7.76 7.37 18.01
N ASN A 86 -7.14 8.39 17.39
CA ASN A 86 -6.67 8.28 16.02
C ASN A 86 -5.57 7.20 15.92
N PRO A 87 -5.74 6.17 15.06
CA PRO A 87 -4.75 5.09 14.91
C PRO A 87 -3.45 5.56 14.27
N TRP A 88 -3.45 6.70 13.56
CA TRP A 88 -2.25 7.36 13.09
C TRP A 88 -1.52 8.02 14.28
N LYS A 89 -0.43 7.40 14.70
CA LYS A 89 0.31 7.72 15.93
C LYS A 89 0.68 9.20 16.02
N GLU A 90 1.18 9.77 14.94
CA GLU A 90 1.58 11.18 14.86
C GLU A 90 0.39 12.14 14.98
N MET A 91 -0.83 11.70 14.64
CA MET A 91 -2.06 12.51 14.66
C MET A 91 -2.91 12.25 15.91
N SER A 92 -2.54 11.26 16.74
CA SER A 92 -3.23 10.96 18.00
C SER A 92 -3.29 12.19 18.93
N LEU A 93 -2.23 13.00 19.00
CA LEU A 93 -2.24 14.23 19.80
C LEU A 93 -3.26 15.25 19.28
N VAL A 94 -3.30 15.47 17.97
CA VAL A 94 -4.24 16.40 17.32
C VAL A 94 -5.68 15.95 17.54
N SER A 95 -5.92 14.64 17.47
CA SER A 95 -7.26 14.08 17.67
C SER A 95 -7.83 14.27 19.09
N ARG A 96 -7.00 14.57 20.10
CA ARG A 96 -7.48 14.86 21.46
C ARG A 96 -8.25 16.18 21.54
N THR A 97 -7.93 17.11 20.66
CA THR A 97 -8.48 18.48 20.67
C THR A 97 -9.42 18.72 19.49
N ALA A 98 -9.64 17.71 18.63
CA ALA A 98 -10.39 17.85 17.38
C ALA A 98 -11.90 17.53 17.51
N GLY A 99 -12.41 17.24 18.71
CA GLY A 99 -13.83 16.92 18.92
C GLY A 99 -14.72 18.16 18.93
N GLY A 100 -15.89 18.08 18.30
CA GLY A 100 -16.98 19.04 18.48
C GLY A 100 -17.85 18.70 19.71
N PRO A 101 -18.82 19.57 20.07
CA PRO A 101 -19.69 19.40 21.25
C PRO A 101 -20.50 18.09 21.24
N GLU A 102 -20.63 17.40 20.10
CA GLU A 102 -21.19 16.06 20.00
C GLU A 102 -20.39 14.97 20.73
N ASN A 103 -19.15 15.27 21.15
CA ASN A 103 -18.27 14.36 21.88
C ASN A 103 -18.08 14.74 23.36
N ALA A 104 -18.85 15.71 23.88
CA ALA A 104 -18.79 16.19 25.27
C ALA A 104 -19.75 15.44 26.21
#